data_AF-X0PDB2-F1
#
_entry.id   AF-X0PDB2-F1
#
_cell.length_a   1.000
_cell.length_b   1.000
_cell.length_c   1.000
_cell.angle_alpha   90.00
_cell.angle_beta   90.00
_cell.angle_gamma   90.00
#
_symmetry.space_group_name_H-M   'P 1'
#
loop_
_entity.id
_entity.type
_entity.pdbx_description
1 polymer ?
#
loop_
_entity_poly.entity_id
_entity_poly.type
_entity_poly.pdbx_seq_one_letter_code
_entity_poly.pdbx_strand_id
1 'polypeptide(L)'
;MVDKSDEVKLDPKEFAKLCVGNLPKDPNDDTERRAKKVLLQYLNGYYIAAQFNDYEKGLIDQGIEREHYLNRKEIVAMLSHVKWIQ
;
A
#
# COMPACT_ATOMS: atom_id res chain seq x y z
N MET A 1 -8.74 12.22 24.45
CA MET A 1 -7.37 11.74 24.18
C MET A 1 -7.54 10.62 23.17
N VAL A 2 -7.18 10.87 21.90
CA VAL A 2 -7.22 9.83 20.86
C VAL A 2 -6.25 8.74 21.30
N ASP A 3 -6.76 7.52 21.44
CA ASP A 3 -5.96 6.39 21.90
C ASP A 3 -4.89 6.10 20.85
N LYS A 4 -3.60 6.13 21.25
CA LYS A 4 -2.46 5.84 20.36
C LYS A 4 -2.52 4.42 19.75
N SER A 5 -3.44 3.59 20.24
CA SER A 5 -3.76 2.24 19.78
C SER A 5 -4.29 2.17 18.34
N ASP A 6 -4.87 3.26 17.80
CA ASP A 6 -5.54 3.20 16.50
C ASP A 6 -4.67 3.67 15.32
N GLU A 7 -3.36 3.85 15.48
CA GLU A 7 -2.48 4.22 14.36
C GLU A 7 -2.25 3.00 13.44
N VAL A 8 -2.86 2.98 12.24
CA VAL A 8 -2.68 1.93 11.24
C VAL A 8 -1.38 2.26 10.56
N LYS A 9 -0.32 1.62 11.07
CA LYS A 9 1.02 1.72 10.54
C LYS A 9 1.41 0.38 9.97
N LEU A 10 1.71 0.35 8.69
CA LEU A 10 2.26 -0.83 8.05
C LEU A 10 3.74 -0.95 8.41
N ASP A 11 4.21 -2.15 8.75
CA ASP A 11 5.64 -2.45 8.67
C ASP A 11 5.99 -2.64 7.19
N PRO A 12 6.82 -1.76 6.58
CA PRO A 12 7.09 -1.84 5.15
C PRO A 12 7.81 -3.13 4.73
N LYS A 13 8.64 -3.72 5.61
CA LYS A 13 9.35 -4.96 5.32
C LYS A 13 8.39 -6.14 5.34
N GLU A 14 7.54 -6.24 6.36
CA GLU A 14 6.57 -7.32 6.45
C GLU A 14 5.52 -7.24 5.34
N PHE A 15 5.04 -6.03 5.02
CA PHE A 15 4.15 -5.81 3.88
C PHE A 15 4.80 -6.22 2.56
N ALA A 16 6.04 -5.81 2.31
CA ALA A 16 6.79 -6.21 1.11
C ALA A 16 6.96 -7.73 0.98
N LYS A 17 7.26 -8.42 2.08
CA LYS A 17 7.33 -9.89 2.11
C LYS A 17 6.00 -10.53 1.76
N LEU A 18 4.89 -10.01 2.29
CA LEU A 18 3.54 -10.49 1.95
C LEU A 18 3.24 -10.28 0.46
N CYS A 19 3.60 -9.13 -0.12
CA CYS A 19 3.43 -8.89 -1.56
C CYS A 19 4.22 -9.90 -2.40
N VAL A 20 5.46 -10.20 -2.02
CA VAL A 20 6.28 -11.22 -2.70
C VAL A 20 5.69 -12.62 -2.55
N GLY A 21 5.19 -12.97 -1.36
CA GLY A 21 4.59 -14.27 -1.08
C GLY A 21 3.36 -14.56 -1.95
N ASN A 22 2.64 -13.52 -2.36
CA ASN A 22 1.48 -13.60 -3.25
C ASN A 22 1.84 -13.49 -4.75
N LEU A 23 3.12 -13.38 -5.11
CA LEU A 23 3.54 -13.28 -6.50
C LEU A 23 3.38 -14.65 -7.21
N PRO A 24 2.47 -14.77 -8.20
CA PRO A 24 2.24 -16.04 -8.88
C PRO A 24 3.52 -16.57 -9.51
N LYS A 25 3.69 -17.90 -9.49
CA LYS A 25 4.83 -18.58 -10.12
C LYS A 25 4.46 -18.89 -11.58
N ASP A 26 5.19 -18.32 -12.52
CA ASP A 26 5.11 -18.68 -13.92
C ASP A 26 6.10 -19.84 -14.17
N PRO A 27 5.65 -21.00 -14.68
CA PRO A 27 6.53 -22.13 -14.98
C PRO A 27 7.57 -21.83 -16.08
N ASN A 28 7.41 -20.74 -16.85
CA ASN A 28 8.35 -20.33 -17.89
C ASN A 28 9.36 -19.29 -17.42
N ASP A 29 9.32 -18.87 -16.15
CA ASP A 29 10.32 -17.95 -15.60
C ASP A 29 11.66 -18.66 -15.39
N ASP A 30 12.70 -18.17 -16.05
CA ASP A 30 14.08 -18.49 -15.67
C ASP A 30 14.45 -17.87 -14.31
N THR A 31 15.52 -18.36 -13.69
CA THR A 31 15.96 -17.94 -12.35
C THR A 31 16.21 -16.43 -12.27
N GLU A 32 16.82 -15.84 -13.30
CA GLU A 32 17.17 -14.42 -13.31
C GLU A 32 15.91 -13.55 -13.39
N ARG A 33 15.00 -13.90 -14.31
CA ARG A 33 13.71 -13.26 -14.50
C ARG A 33 12.86 -13.35 -13.24
N ARG A 34 12.82 -14.52 -12.59
CA ARG A 34 12.12 -14.71 -11.32
C ARG A 34 12.71 -13.82 -10.23
N ALA A 35 14.04 -13.80 -10.08
CA ALA A 35 14.71 -12.98 -9.08
C ALA A 35 14.42 -11.48 -9.27
N LYS A 36 14.47 -10.99 -10.52
CA LYS A 36 14.13 -9.59 -10.86
C LYS A 36 12.67 -9.26 -10.51
N LYS A 37 11.72 -10.12 -10.88
CA LYS A 37 10.29 -9.94 -10.55
C LYS A 37 10.06 -9.88 -9.03
N VAL A 38 10.67 -10.80 -8.29
CA VAL A 38 10.58 -10.83 -6.82
C VAL A 38 11.16 -9.57 -6.21
N LEU A 39 12.35 -9.13 -6.65
CA LEU A 39 12.99 -7.92 -6.15
C LEU A 39 12.13 -6.68 -6.43
N LEU A 40 11.61 -6.53 -7.65
CA LEU A 40 10.72 -5.43 -8.00
C LEU A 40 9.45 -5.43 -7.14
N GLN A 41 8.81 -6.59 -6.95
CA GLN A 41 7.62 -6.68 -6.12
C GLN A 41 7.91 -6.32 -4.66
N TYR A 42 9.05 -6.75 -4.12
CA TYR A 42 9.48 -6.39 -2.77
C TYR A 42 9.68 -4.88 -2.64
N LEU A 43 10.44 -4.26 -3.54
CA LEU A 43 10.73 -2.83 -3.51
C LEU A 43 9.46 -1.99 -3.65
N ASN A 44 8.56 -2.39 -4.56
CA ASN A 44 7.27 -1.73 -4.74
C ASN A 44 6.41 -1.85 -3.48
N GLY A 45 6.29 -3.05 -2.90
CA GLY A 45 5.52 -3.25 -1.67
C GLY A 45 6.07 -2.40 -0.52
N TYR A 46 7.38 -2.39 -0.35
CA TYR A 46 8.04 -1.57 0.68
C TYR A 46 7.74 -0.08 0.47
N TYR A 47 7.95 0.41 -0.75
CA TYR A 47 7.73 1.82 -1.08
C TYR A 47 6.27 2.23 -0.84
N ILE A 48 5.31 1.42 -1.30
CA ILE A 48 3.87 1.68 -1.12
C ILE A 48 3.52 1.74 0.38
N ALA A 49 4.02 0.81 1.18
CA ALA A 49 3.76 0.82 2.63
C ALA A 49 4.38 2.05 3.32
N ALA A 50 5.57 2.48 2.91
CA ALA A 50 6.18 3.71 3.41
C ALA A 50 5.35 4.95 3.04
N GLN A 51 4.96 5.08 1.78
CA GLN A 51 4.12 6.19 1.31
C GLN A 51 2.75 6.22 1.98
N PHE A 52 2.14 5.05 2.22
CA PHE A 52 0.91 4.95 2.98
C PHE A 52 1.10 5.48 4.41
N ASN A 53 2.15 5.07 5.11
CA ASN A 53 2.43 5.56 6.46
C ASN A 53 2.65 7.07 6.51
N ASP A 54 3.37 7.63 5.52
CA ASP A 54 3.59 9.07 5.42
C ASP A 54 2.26 9.82 5.17
N TYR A 55 1.39 9.25 4.33
CA TYR A 55 0.06 9.79 4.06
C TYR A 55 -0.84 9.76 5.31
N GLU A 56 -0.95 8.62 5.99
CA GLU A 56 -1.73 8.49 7.24
C GLU A 56 -1.25 9.48 8.30
N LYS A 57 0.07 9.62 8.46
CA LYS A 57 0.66 10.59 9.37
C LYS A 57 0.27 12.01 8.99
N GLY A 58 0.31 12.36 7.70
CA GLY A 58 -0.11 13.67 7.21
C GLY A 58 -1.58 13.99 7.50
N LEU A 59 -2.47 12.99 7.43
CA LEU A 59 -3.89 13.15 7.80
C LEU A 59 -4.05 13.38 9.32
N ILE A 60 -3.33 12.60 10.13
CA ILE A 60 -3.34 12.74 11.59
C ILE A 60 -2.81 14.12 12.02
N ASP A 61 -1.71 14.57 11.42
CA ASP A 61 -1.12 15.89 11.68
C ASP A 61 -2.08 17.04 11.30
N GLN A 62 -2.99 16.81 10.35
CA GLN A 62 -4.05 17.74 9.96
C GLN A 62 -5.33 17.64 10.83
N GLY A 63 -5.35 16.73 11.81
CA GLY A 63 -6.51 16.51 12.69
C GLY A 63 -7.67 15.80 12.00
N ILE A 64 -7.44 15.14 10.86
CA ILE A 64 -8.45 14.36 10.16
C ILE A 64 -8.61 13.02 10.89
N GLU A 65 -9.74 12.85 11.57
CA GLU A 65 -10.05 11.60 12.24
C GLU A 65 -10.42 10.50 11.25
N ARG A 66 -10.18 9.25 11.61
CA ARG A 66 -10.44 8.10 10.74
C ARG A 66 -11.89 7.93 10.31
N GLU A 67 -12.83 8.38 11.14
CA GLU A 67 -14.25 8.37 10.82
C GLU A 67 -14.59 9.27 9.61
N HIS A 68 -13.68 10.19 9.25
CA HIS A 68 -13.77 11.00 8.04
C HIS A 68 -13.15 10.33 6.81
N TYR A 69 -12.58 9.13 6.95
CA TYR A 69 -12.03 8.42 5.81
C TYR A 69 -13.17 7.97 4.92
N LEU A 70 -12.98 8.16 3.61
CA LEU A 70 -13.96 7.73 2.63
C LEU A 70 -14.21 6.23 2.78
N ASN A 71 -15.47 5.84 2.94
CA ASN A 71 -15.84 4.44 2.94
C ASN A 71 -15.66 3.85 1.53
N ARG A 72 -15.69 2.52 1.40
CA ARG A 72 -15.45 1.84 0.12
C ARG A 72 -16.31 2.38 -1.04
N LYS A 73 -17.57 2.75 -0.80
CA LYS A 73 -18.44 3.30 -1.86
C LYS A 73 -17.96 4.68 -2.31
N GLU A 74 -17.55 5.51 -1.36
CA GLU A 74 -17.03 6.85 -1.61
C GLU A 74 -15.67 6.82 -2.30
N ILE A 75 -14.77 5.90 -1.92
CA ILE A 75 -13.50 5.68 -2.62
C ILE A 75 -13.76 5.25 -4.07
N VAL A 76 -14.64 4.28 -4.30
CA VAL A 76 -14.95 3.81 -5.67
C VAL A 76 -15.57 4.93 -6.51
N ALA A 77 -16.48 5.72 -5.93
CA ALA A 77 -17.06 6.87 -6.58
C ALA A 77 -16.00 7.95 -6.89
N MET A 78 -15.07 8.21 -5.98
CA MET A 78 -13.97 9.14 -6.24
C MET A 78 -13.09 8.65 -7.40
N LEU A 79 -12.65 7.39 -7.34
CA LEU A 79 -11.77 6.79 -8.35
C LEU A 79 -12.42 6.73 -9.74
N SER A 80 -13.74 6.60 -9.84
CA SER A 80 -14.46 6.61 -11.13
C SER A 80 -14.48 7.99 -11.80
N HIS A 81 -14.22 9.06 -11.05
CA HIS A 81 -14.18 10.44 -11.56
C HIS A 81 -12.75 10.96 -11.78
N VAL A 82 -11.72 10.23 -11.34
CA VAL A 82 -10.33 10.57 -11.59
C VAL A 82 -9.97 10.21 -13.04
N LYS A 83 -9.59 11.22 -13.84
CA LYS A 83 -8.94 10.98 -15.14
C LYS A 83 -7.49 10.56 -14.89
N TRP A 84 -7.25 9.26 -14.91
CA TRP A 84 -5.89 8.73 -14.90
C TRP A 84 -5.21 9.14 -16.21
N ILE A 85 -4.09 9.86 -16.10
CA ILE A 85 -3.25 10.21 -17.25
C ILE A 85 -2.72 8.88 -17.80
N GLN A 86 -3.13 8.54 -19.02
CA GLN A 86 -2.64 7.38 -19.77
C GLN A 86 -1.28 7.68 -20.40
#